data_AF-A0A9D1YHT5-F1
#
_entry.id   AF-A0A9D1YHT5-F1
#
_cell.length_a   1.000
_cell.length_b   1.000
_cell.length_c   1.000
_cell.angle_alpha   90.00
_cell.angle_beta   90.00
_cell.angle_gamma   90.00
#
_symmetry.space_group_name_H-M   'P 1'
#
loop_
_entity.id
_entity.type
_entity.pdbx_description
1 polymer ?
#
loop_
_entity_poly.entity_id
_entity_poly.type
_entity_poly.pdbx_seq_one_letter_code
_entity_poly.pdbx_strand_id
1 'polypeptide(L)'
;IDIEEHAQWCRGRCEAAGLEGVFPLWQRDRKENAREILALGYQCVMKCVRNDALPQEMLGKVLDDSLLRQMESLGIDVCGENGEYHTIVLGGPIFHTPVPYTCGEILDFGNISAMDIRLAKE
;
A
#
# COMPACT_ATOMS: atom_id res chain seq x y z
N ILE A 1 10.38 2.92 -3.22
CA ILE A 1 10.69 2.93 -4.67
C ILE A 1 11.39 4.25 -4.99
N ASP A 2 12.61 4.16 -5.53
CA ASP A 2 13.48 5.28 -5.95
C ASP A 2 13.88 6.38 -4.91
N ILE A 3 13.31 6.40 -3.70
CA ILE A 3 13.80 7.24 -2.59
C ILE A 3 15.20 6.79 -2.16
N GLU A 4 16.20 7.59 -2.49
CA GLU A 4 17.62 7.29 -2.29
C GLU A 4 17.99 7.18 -0.80
N GLU A 5 17.48 8.07 0.04
CA GLU A 5 17.75 8.05 1.48
C GLU A 5 17.25 6.75 2.13
N HIS A 6 16.08 6.25 1.71
CA HIS A 6 15.55 4.97 2.17
C HIS A 6 16.44 3.81 1.72
N ALA A 7 16.89 3.81 0.47
CA ALA A 7 17.77 2.77 -0.05
C ALA A 7 19.12 2.74 0.68
N GLN A 8 19.74 3.91 0.89
CA GLN A 8 21.01 4.04 1.61
C GLN A 8 20.89 3.57 3.05
N TRP A 9 19.82 3.98 3.75
CA TRP A 9 19.56 3.53 5.11
C TRP A 9 19.46 2.00 5.18
N CYS A 10 18.64 1.38 4.32
CA CYS A 10 18.48 -0.07 4.27
C CYS A 10 19.80 -0.79 3.96
N ARG A 11 20.56 -0.32 2.95
CA ARG A 11 21.87 -0.89 2.59
C ARG A 11 22.84 -0.85 3.75
N GLY A 12 22.95 0.30 4.44
CA GLY A 12 23.83 0.43 5.59
C GLY A 12 23.42 -0.46 6.78
N ARG A 13 22.13 -0.76 6.96
CA ARG A 13 21.66 -1.73 7.96
C ARG A 13 22.05 -3.17 7.59
N CYS A 14 21.88 -3.55 6.32
CA CYS A 14 22.27 -4.87 5.83
C CYS A 14 23.79 -5.09 5.95
N GLU A 15 24.59 -4.12 5.51
CA GLU A 15 26.06 -4.17 5.60
C GLU A 15 26.53 -4.31 7.06
N ALA A 16 25.98 -3.52 7.98
CA ALA A 16 26.31 -3.60 9.40
C ALA A 16 25.96 -4.97 10.03
N ALA A 17 25.02 -5.70 9.45
CA ALA A 17 24.62 -7.05 9.87
C ALA A 17 25.34 -8.17 9.09
N GLY A 18 26.21 -7.84 8.13
CA GLY A 18 26.86 -8.82 7.25
C GLY A 18 25.89 -9.49 6.26
N LEU A 19 24.79 -8.82 5.91
CA LEU A 19 23.75 -9.31 5.01
C LEU A 19 23.79 -8.60 3.65
N GLU A 20 23.37 -9.30 2.60
CA GLU A 20 23.12 -8.71 1.29
C GLU A 20 21.72 -8.08 1.25
N GLY A 21 21.64 -6.78 0.94
CA GLY A 21 20.38 -6.08 0.71
C GLY A 21 19.88 -6.29 -0.72
N VAL A 22 18.82 -7.07 -0.90
CA VAL A 22 18.14 -7.26 -2.19
C VAL A 22 16.94 -6.31 -2.28
N PHE A 23 16.87 -5.52 -3.35
CA PHE A 23 15.82 -4.51 -3.55
C PHE A 23 15.09 -4.73 -4.90
N PRO A 24 14.16 -5.71 -4.98
CA PRO A 24 13.58 -6.14 -6.27
C PRO A 24 12.83 -5.04 -7.03
N LEU A 25 12.32 -4.03 -6.30
CA LEU A 25 11.54 -2.94 -6.88
C LEU A 25 12.35 -1.64 -7.02
N TRP A 26 13.66 -1.64 -6.72
CA TRP A 26 14.49 -0.44 -6.84
C TRP A 26 14.51 0.09 -8.28
N GLN A 27 14.20 1.38 -8.46
CA GLN A 27 14.14 2.07 -9.76
C GLN A 27 13.14 1.46 -10.77
N ARG A 28 12.24 0.56 -10.34
CA ARG A 28 11.14 0.08 -11.21
C ARG A 28 10.06 1.15 -11.31
N ASP A 29 9.39 1.21 -12.45
CA ASP A 29 8.28 2.13 -12.67
C ASP A 29 7.15 1.89 -11.66
N ARG A 30 6.74 2.97 -10.97
CA ARG A 30 5.73 2.91 -9.91
C ARG A 30 4.37 2.46 -10.46
N LYS A 31 3.97 2.94 -11.64
CA LYS A 31 2.67 2.58 -12.25
C LYS A 31 2.64 1.12 -12.70
N GLU A 32 3.73 0.63 -13.29
CA GLU A 32 3.87 -0.77 -13.66
C GLU A 32 3.80 -1.68 -12.43
N ASN A 33 4.49 -1.33 -11.34
CA ASN A 33 4.43 -2.10 -10.09
C ASN A 33 3.01 -2.18 -9.52
N ALA A 34 2.29 -1.05 -9.47
CA ALA A 34 0.91 -1.01 -8.98
C ALA A 34 -0.01 -1.88 -9.84
N ARG A 35 0.10 -1.80 -11.17
CA ARG A 35 -0.69 -2.63 -12.10
C ARG A 35 -0.31 -4.12 -12.05
N GLU A 36 0.97 -4.44 -11.87
CA GLU A 36 1.44 -5.82 -11.70
C GLU A 36 0.80 -6.47 -10.47
N ILE A 37 0.75 -5.78 -9.33
CA ILE A 37 0.09 -6.28 -8.12
C ILE A 37 -1.39 -6.58 -8.34
N LEU A 38 -2.10 -5.73 -9.08
CA LEU A 38 -3.50 -5.98 -9.44
C LEU A 38 -3.64 -7.18 -10.37
N ALA A 39 -2.78 -7.28 -11.40
CA ALA A 39 -2.79 -8.38 -12.36
C ALA A 39 -2.48 -9.75 -11.70
N LEU A 40 -1.62 -9.74 -10.67
CA LEU A 40 -1.32 -10.92 -9.87
C LEU A 40 -2.46 -11.35 -8.93
N GLY A 41 -3.49 -10.51 -8.75
CA GLY A 41 -4.69 -10.85 -7.95
C GLY A 41 -4.51 -10.66 -6.45
N TYR A 42 -3.60 -9.79 -6.01
CA TYR A 42 -3.49 -9.43 -4.60
C TYR A 42 -4.68 -8.57 -4.14
N GLN A 43 -5.17 -8.83 -2.93
CA GLN A 43 -6.24 -8.07 -2.29
C GLN A 43 -5.65 -7.01 -1.37
N CYS A 44 -5.25 -5.88 -1.95
CA CYS A 44 -4.69 -4.73 -1.23
C CYS A 44 -5.82 -3.80 -0.76
N VAL A 45 -6.17 -3.84 0.53
CA VAL A 45 -7.24 -3.00 1.09
C VAL A 45 -6.68 -1.66 1.54
N MET A 46 -7.31 -0.56 1.13
CA MET A 46 -7.00 0.80 1.58
C MET A 46 -7.15 0.92 3.09
N LYS A 47 -6.01 0.99 3.80
CA LYS A 47 -5.95 0.99 5.26
C LYS A 47 -5.82 2.40 5.82
N CYS A 48 -4.97 3.24 5.24
CA CYS A 48 -4.77 4.62 5.67
C CYS A 48 -4.71 5.54 4.46
N VAL A 49 -5.19 6.77 4.61
CA VAL A 49 -5.01 7.86 3.65
C VAL A 49 -4.53 9.11 4.35
N ARG A 50 -3.73 9.92 3.66
CA ARG A 50 -3.47 11.29 4.06
C ARG A 50 -4.62 12.17 3.57
N ASN A 51 -5.26 12.89 4.48
CA ASN A 51 -6.53 13.59 4.22
C ASN A 51 -6.40 14.74 3.21
N ASP A 52 -5.19 15.26 3.00
CA ASP A 52 -4.89 16.30 2.00
C ASP A 52 -4.63 15.74 0.59
N ALA A 53 -4.43 14.43 0.47
CA ALA A 53 -4.06 13.76 -0.78
C ALA A 53 -5.22 12.95 -1.35
N LEU A 54 -5.93 12.20 -0.49
CA LEU A 54 -6.97 11.28 -0.93
C LEU A 54 -8.23 11.34 -0.06
N PRO A 55 -9.41 11.17 -0.68
CA PRO A 55 -10.69 11.16 0.02
C PRO A 55 -10.82 9.96 0.98
N GLN A 56 -11.41 10.18 2.16
CA GLN A 56 -11.67 9.14 3.16
C GLN A 56 -12.57 8.02 2.61
N GLU A 57 -13.39 8.31 1.60
CA GLU A 57 -14.27 7.37 0.90
C GLU A 57 -13.53 6.23 0.20
N MET A 58 -12.20 6.32 0.07
CA MET A 58 -11.38 5.21 -0.43
C MET A 58 -11.05 4.16 0.63
N LEU A 59 -11.12 4.50 1.92
CA LEU A 59 -10.81 3.61 3.02
C LEU A 59 -11.68 2.36 3.01
N GLY A 60 -11.07 1.19 3.25
CA GLY A 60 -11.73 -0.11 3.26
C GLY A 60 -12.01 -0.72 1.88
N LYS A 61 -11.79 0.01 0.78
CA LYS A 61 -11.91 -0.55 -0.58
C LYS A 61 -10.68 -1.37 -0.95
N VAL A 62 -10.88 -2.42 -1.73
CA VAL A 62 -9.79 -3.17 -2.37
C VAL A 62 -9.30 -2.34 -3.55
N LEU A 63 -7.99 -2.18 -3.67
CA LEU A 63 -7.36 -1.50 -4.79
C LEU A 63 -7.74 -2.21 -6.10
N ASP A 64 -8.18 -1.42 -7.08
CA ASP A 64 -8.56 -1.89 -8.41
C ASP A 64 -8.18 -0.84 -9.47
N ASP A 65 -8.36 -1.17 -10.76
CA ASP A 65 -8.03 -0.25 -11.86
C ASP A 65 -8.83 1.07 -11.79
N SER A 66 -10.04 1.05 -11.23
CA SER A 66 -10.86 2.25 -11.06
C SER A 66 -10.23 3.20 -10.04
N LEU A 67 -9.79 2.68 -8.89
CA LEU A 67 -9.09 3.45 -7.86
C LEU A 67 -7.74 3.96 -8.37
N LEU A 68 -6.99 3.16 -9.14
CA LEU A 68 -5.75 3.62 -9.76
C LEU A 68 -6.00 4.81 -10.69
N ARG A 69 -7.00 4.72 -11.58
CA ARG A 69 -7.37 5.84 -12.47
C ARG A 69 -7.82 7.07 -11.70
N GLN A 70 -8.59 6.88 -10.61
CA GLN A 70 -9.01 7.97 -9.76
C GLN A 70 -7.80 8.67 -9.14
N MET A 71 -6.83 7.93 -8.60
CA MET A 71 -5.59 8.50 -8.06
C MET A 71 -4.76 9.21 -9.14
N GLU A 72 -4.61 8.63 -10.33
CA GLU A 72 -3.93 9.28 -11.45
C GLU A 72 -4.61 10.60 -11.84
N SER A 73 -5.95 10.65 -11.83
CA SER A 73 -6.70 11.88 -12.16
C SER A 73 -6.52 13.00 -11.13
N LEU A 74 -6.16 12.64 -9.88
CA LEU A 74 -5.86 13.57 -8.79
C LEU A 74 -4.36 13.95 -8.76
N GLY A 75 -3.54 13.42 -9.68
CA GLY A 75 -2.09 13.64 -9.69
C GLY A 75 -1.35 12.93 -8.55
N ILE A 76 -1.98 11.92 -7.94
CA ILE A 76 -1.43 11.14 -6.82
C ILE A 76 -0.55 10.02 -7.36
N ASP A 77 0.55 9.72 -6.66
CA ASP A 77 1.33 8.54 -6.93
C ASP A 77 0.52 7.27 -6.63
N VAL A 78 0.28 6.48 -7.66
CA VAL A 78 -0.47 5.22 -7.57
C VAL A 78 0.23 4.17 -6.71
N CYS A 79 1.53 4.27 -6.44
CA CYS A 79 2.22 3.41 -5.48
C CYS A 79 2.09 3.88 -4.03
N GLY A 80 1.64 5.12 -3.79
CA GLY A 80 1.62 5.73 -2.45
C GLY A 80 3.02 5.92 -1.84
N GLU A 81 4.06 6.00 -2.68
CA GLU A 81 5.47 6.04 -2.23
C GLU A 81 5.77 7.24 -1.34
N ASN A 82 5.06 8.35 -1.52
CA ASN A 82 5.25 9.57 -0.73
C ASN A 82 4.28 9.64 0.47
N GLY A 83 3.75 8.49 0.89
CA GLY A 83 2.87 8.37 2.06
C GLY A 83 1.46 8.93 1.84
N GLU A 84 0.98 8.96 0.59
CA GLU A 84 -0.38 9.39 0.26
C GLU A 84 -1.42 8.42 0.83
N TYR A 85 -1.09 7.12 0.83
CA TYR A 85 -1.92 6.08 1.42
C TYR A 85 -1.09 4.84 1.78
N HIS A 86 -1.69 3.97 2.59
CA HIS A 86 -1.16 2.64 2.86
C HIS A 86 -2.26 1.60 2.67
N THR A 87 -1.86 0.43 2.21
CA THR A 87 -2.73 -0.75 2.11
C THR A 87 -2.34 -1.80 3.12
N ILE A 88 -3.29 -2.69 3.41
CA ILE A 88 -3.01 -3.99 4.03
C ILE A 88 -3.39 -5.08 3.02
N VAL A 89 -2.51 -6.05 2.81
CA VAL A 89 -2.76 -7.17 1.90
C VAL A 89 -3.43 -8.30 2.69
N LEU A 90 -4.67 -8.62 2.35
CA LEU A 90 -5.49 -9.61 3.08
C LEU A 90 -5.77 -10.87 2.25
N GLY A 91 -5.22 -10.97 1.05
CA GLY A 91 -5.30 -12.15 0.19
C GLY A 91 -4.48 -11.98 -1.07
N GLY A 92 -4.35 -13.05 -1.84
CA GLY A 92 -3.57 -13.06 -3.08
C GLY A 92 -2.90 -14.42 -3.35
N PRO A 93 -2.09 -14.51 -4.41
CA PRO A 93 -1.58 -15.79 -4.93
C PRO A 93 -0.68 -16.57 -3.97
N ILE A 94 -0.04 -15.91 -3.00
CA ILE A 94 0.83 -16.56 -2.00
C ILE A 94 0.11 -16.95 -0.71
N PHE A 95 -1.16 -16.56 -0.56
CA PHE A 95 -1.96 -16.92 0.61
C PHE A 95 -2.54 -18.32 0.43
N HIS A 96 -2.35 -19.21 1.40
CA HIS A 96 -3.07 -20.49 1.44
C HIS A 96 -4.58 -20.28 1.56
N THR A 97 -4.97 -19.33 2.41
CA THR A 97 -6.34 -18.85 2.59
C THR A 97 -6.28 -17.34 2.81
N PRO A 98 -7.16 -16.54 2.16
CA PRO A 98 -7.29 -15.12 2.48
C PRO A 98 -7.62 -14.90 3.97
N VAL A 99 -7.17 -13.78 4.51
CA VAL A 99 -7.47 -13.36 5.88
C VAL A 99 -8.89 -12.79 5.90
N PRO A 100 -9.86 -13.44 6.58
CA PRO A 100 -11.22 -12.95 6.62
C PRO A 100 -11.29 -11.69 7.51
N TYR A 101 -11.92 -10.63 7.01
CA TYR A 101 -11.93 -9.34 7.67
C TYR A 101 -13.27 -8.61 7.53
N THR A 102 -13.50 -7.64 8.41
CA THR A 102 -14.56 -6.65 8.30
C THR A 102 -13.99 -5.25 8.47
N CYS A 103 -14.61 -4.29 7.79
CA CYS A 103 -14.33 -2.86 7.95
C CYS A 103 -15.28 -2.28 8.99
N GLY A 104 -14.71 -1.61 9.99
CA GLY A 104 -15.42 -0.89 11.04
C GLY A 104 -15.57 0.59 10.70
N GLU A 105 -15.31 1.44 11.68
CA GLU A 105 -15.37 2.89 11.53
C GLU A 105 -14.08 3.47 10.93
N ILE A 106 -14.20 4.68 10.37
CA ILE A 106 -13.04 5.47 9.99
C ILE A 106 -12.50 6.15 11.26
N LEU A 107 -11.24 5.88 11.57
CA LEU A 107 -10.49 6.53 12.62
C LEU A 107 -9.80 7.77 12.03
N ASP A 108 -10.17 8.96 12.49
CA ASP A 108 -9.59 10.22 12.03
C ASP A 108 -8.57 10.74 13.04
N PHE A 109 -7.35 10.97 12.57
CA PHE A 109 -6.22 11.51 13.35
C PHE A 109 -5.87 12.95 12.94
N GLY A 110 -6.75 13.62 12.19
CA GLY A 110 -6.60 14.99 11.72
C GLY A 110 -5.96 15.05 10.33
N ASN A 111 -4.68 14.69 10.23
CA ASN A 111 -3.95 14.69 8.95
C ASN A 111 -4.05 13.35 8.19
N ILE A 112 -4.32 12.27 8.91
CA ILE A 112 -4.42 10.91 8.39
C ILE A 112 -5.73 10.32 8.89
N SER A 113 -6.39 9.54 8.04
CA SER A 113 -7.52 8.71 8.44
C SER A 113 -7.21 7.25 8.13
N ALA A 114 -7.76 6.34 8.93
CA ALA A 114 -7.57 4.91 8.77
C ALA A 114 -8.87 4.13 8.88
N MET A 115 -9.02 3.09 8.07
CA MET A 115 -10.12 2.13 8.21
C MET A 115 -9.84 1.21 9.39
N ASP A 116 -10.72 1.11 10.38
CA ASP A 116 -10.61 0.06 11.39
C ASP A 116 -10.88 -1.30 10.74
N ILE A 117 -9.84 -2.13 10.60
CA ILE A 117 -9.93 -3.45 9.97
C ILE A 117 -9.81 -4.48 11.07
N ARG A 118 -10.86 -5.29 11.23
CA ARG A 118 -10.98 -6.31 12.26
C ARG A 118 -11.00 -7.68 11.61
N LEU A 119 -10.48 -8.69 12.30
CA LEU A 119 -10.69 -10.08 11.89
C LEU A 119 -12.19 -10.36 11.89
N ALA A 120 -12.69 -11.01 10.83
CA ALA A 120 -14.06 -11.48 10.83
C ALA A 120 -14.20 -12.53 11.93
N LYS A 121 -15.26 -12.41 12.75
CA LYS A 121 -15.62 -13.47 13.70
C LYS A 121 -16.24 -14.62 12.91
N GLU A 122 -15.85 -15.85 13.26
CA GLU A 122 -16.48 -17.08 12.75
C GLU A 122 -17.98 -17.11 13.05
#